data_AF-A0A1H3WP41-F1
#
_entry.id   AF-A0A1H3WP41-F1
#
_cell.length_a   1.000
_cell.length_b   1.000
_cell.length_c   1.000
_cell.angle_alpha   90.00
_cell.angle_beta   90.00
_cell.angle_gamma   90.00
#
_symmetry.space_group_name_H-M   'P 1'
#
loop_
_entity.id
_entity.type
_entity.pdbx_description
1 polymer ?
#
loop_
_entity_poly.entity_id
_entity_poly.type
_entity_poly.pdbx_seq_one_letter_code
_entity_poly.pdbx_strand_id
1 'polypeptide(L)'
;MSMMKKTMLAAVILAGAGLGVAHAGVSGSGISATADLVFSNVTNITNAITASSNLTAGKHSADDTIATGSIRSLDGLAHAYAVKFSPDIDTSKGGMSIPSAVVKGKNDSSNQVTLALTGVIGESAVPKDGYLIVGQSSAANETVKYSIVMPAGQTVAADTYTVGTVAYTYTA
;
A
#
# COMPACT_ATOMS: atom_id res chain seq x y z
N MET A 1 -39.38 -83.93 15.06
CA MET A 1 -38.03 -83.74 15.62
C MET A 1 -37.03 -84.23 14.59
N SER A 2 -36.25 -83.37 13.96
CA SER A 2 -34.93 -83.75 13.45
C SER A 2 -34.09 -82.50 13.23
N MET A 3 -33.04 -82.41 14.04
CA MET A 3 -31.95 -81.45 13.95
C MET A 3 -31.02 -81.79 12.78
N MET A 4 -30.37 -80.72 12.28
CA MET A 4 -29.22 -80.68 11.39
C MET A 4 -28.22 -81.84 11.48
N LYS A 5 -27.65 -82.22 10.33
CA LYS A 5 -26.26 -82.69 10.24
C LYS A 5 -25.46 -81.81 9.29
N LYS A 6 -24.30 -81.40 9.82
CA LYS A 6 -23.28 -80.49 9.31
C LYS A 6 -22.56 -81.09 8.10
N THR A 7 -22.00 -80.24 7.23
CA THR A 7 -20.56 -80.22 6.89
C THR A 7 -20.28 -79.12 5.86
N MET A 8 -19.25 -78.31 6.15
CA MET A 8 -18.73 -77.28 5.26
C MET A 8 -17.76 -77.86 4.22
N LEU A 9 -17.58 -77.07 3.16
CA LEU A 9 -16.31 -76.65 2.55
C LEU A 9 -15.85 -77.36 1.27
N ALA A 10 -15.87 -76.64 0.16
CA ALA A 10 -14.64 -76.20 -0.54
C ALA A 10 -14.98 -75.14 -1.60
N ALA A 11 -14.23 -74.04 -1.57
CA ALA A 11 -14.30 -72.92 -2.50
C ALA A 11 -13.59 -73.26 -3.82
N VAL A 12 -14.12 -72.73 -4.92
CA VAL A 12 -13.32 -72.42 -6.12
C VAL A 12 -13.51 -70.95 -6.42
N ILE A 13 -12.46 -70.19 -6.10
CA ILE A 13 -12.25 -68.81 -6.50
C ILE A 13 -11.95 -68.85 -8.01
N LEU A 14 -12.86 -68.34 -8.84
CA LEU A 14 -12.57 -68.03 -10.23
C LEU A 14 -12.36 -66.53 -10.36
N ALA A 15 -11.12 -66.17 -10.69
CA ALA A 15 -10.65 -64.84 -10.98
C ALA A 15 -11.45 -64.21 -12.13
N GLY A 16 -12.14 -63.11 -11.82
CA GLY A 16 -12.58 -62.12 -12.79
C GLY A 16 -11.92 -60.81 -12.44
N ALA A 17 -10.76 -60.56 -13.03
CA ALA A 17 -10.09 -59.27 -12.97
C ALA A 17 -10.98 -58.22 -13.65
N GLY A 18 -11.66 -57.47 -12.82
CA GLY A 18 -12.33 -56.23 -13.14
C GLY A 18 -12.57 -55.57 -11.80
N LEU A 19 -11.66 -54.70 -11.36
CA LEU A 19 -11.90 -53.77 -10.26
C LEU A 19 -12.98 -52.78 -10.72
N GLY A 20 -14.21 -53.27 -10.91
CA GLY A 20 -15.39 -52.44 -11.00
C GLY A 20 -15.65 -51.99 -9.57
N VAL A 21 -15.23 -50.78 -9.23
CA VAL A 21 -15.88 -50.05 -8.15
C VAL A 21 -17.38 -50.12 -8.44
N ALA A 22 -18.14 -50.85 -7.63
CA ALA A 22 -19.58 -50.72 -7.64
C ALA A 22 -19.84 -49.22 -7.50
N HIS A 23 -20.47 -48.61 -8.50
CA HIS A 23 -20.76 -47.18 -8.49
C HIS A 23 -21.76 -46.94 -7.36
N ALA A 24 -21.25 -46.70 -6.15
CA ALA A 24 -22.04 -46.23 -5.04
C ALA A 24 -22.57 -44.85 -5.43
N GLY A 25 -23.83 -44.79 -5.81
CA GLY A 25 -24.51 -43.53 -6.07
C GLY A 25 -24.61 -42.73 -4.77
N VAL A 26 -24.41 -41.42 -4.85
CA VAL A 26 -24.66 -40.50 -3.73
C VAL A 26 -26.17 -40.48 -3.47
N SER A 27 -26.60 -40.93 -2.29
CA SER A 27 -28.01 -40.91 -1.89
C SER A 27 -28.29 -39.71 -0.98
N GLY A 28 -29.18 -38.81 -1.40
CA GLY A 28 -29.64 -37.66 -0.62
C GLY A 28 -29.53 -36.33 -1.38
N SER A 29 -30.19 -35.29 -0.89
CA SER A 29 -30.03 -33.93 -1.40
C SER A 29 -28.75 -33.34 -0.82
N GLY A 30 -27.84 -32.88 -1.70
CA GLY A 30 -26.64 -32.17 -1.28
C GLY A 30 -26.98 -30.87 -0.55
N ILE A 31 -26.25 -30.58 0.51
CA ILE A 31 -26.36 -29.32 1.26
C ILE A 31 -25.11 -28.51 0.93
N SER A 32 -25.27 -27.30 0.41
CA SER A 32 -24.14 -26.44 0.08
C SER A 32 -23.58 -25.80 1.34
N ALA A 33 -22.26 -25.82 1.46
CA ALA A 33 -21.52 -24.98 2.40
C ALA A 33 -20.69 -23.97 1.60
N THR A 34 -20.68 -22.72 2.06
CA THR A 34 -19.85 -21.65 1.51
C THR A 34 -19.03 -21.04 2.64
N ALA A 35 -17.88 -20.48 2.29
CA ALA A 35 -17.05 -19.71 3.20
C ALA A 35 -16.57 -18.44 2.48
N ASP A 36 -16.47 -17.35 3.23
CA ASP A 36 -15.90 -16.09 2.73
C ASP A 36 -14.39 -16.10 2.96
N LEU A 37 -13.63 -15.79 1.90
CA LEU A 37 -12.18 -15.58 1.98
C LEU A 37 -11.91 -14.08 2.05
N VAL A 38 -11.43 -13.61 3.20
CA VAL A 38 -11.07 -12.20 3.40
C VAL A 38 -9.56 -12.05 3.27
N PHE A 39 -9.13 -11.28 2.27
CA PHE A 39 -7.74 -10.86 2.11
C PHE A 39 -7.63 -9.38 2.49
N SER A 40 -6.97 -9.09 3.61
CA SER A 40 -6.68 -7.72 4.04
C SER A 40 -5.28 -7.31 3.60
N ASN A 41 -5.15 -6.12 3.02
CA ASN A 41 -3.85 -5.49 2.85
C ASN A 41 -3.37 -5.01 4.22
N VAL A 42 -2.42 -5.72 4.82
CA VAL A 42 -1.71 -5.21 6.00
C VAL A 42 -0.92 -3.98 5.54
N THR A 43 -0.99 -2.88 6.29
CA THR A 43 -0.14 -1.71 6.04
C THR A 43 1.30 -2.12 6.35
N ASN A 44 2.00 -2.60 5.33
CA ASN A 44 3.36 -3.11 5.42
C ASN A 44 4.41 -2.01 5.21
N ILE A 45 4.06 -0.75 5.45
CA ILE A 45 4.98 0.38 5.25
C ILE A 45 4.87 1.39 6.39
N THR A 46 5.96 2.10 6.64
CA THR A 46 5.97 3.32 7.46
C THR A 46 6.15 4.54 6.57
N ASN A 47 5.54 5.67 6.94
CA ASN A 47 5.81 6.98 6.35
C ASN A 47 6.06 7.98 7.49
N ALA A 48 7.20 8.65 7.47
CA ALA A 48 7.57 9.66 8.46
C ALA A 48 8.10 10.92 7.79
N ILE A 49 7.70 12.09 8.28
CA ILE A 49 8.15 13.40 7.82
C ILE A 49 9.03 14.04 8.87
N THR A 50 10.16 14.58 8.45
CA THR A 50 11.06 15.39 9.28
C THR A 50 11.11 16.81 8.70
N ALA A 51 10.69 17.80 9.48
CA ALA A 51 10.76 19.21 9.08
C ALA A 51 12.21 19.71 9.09
N SER A 52 12.55 20.59 8.14
CA SER A 52 13.80 21.34 8.15
C SER A 52 13.82 22.30 9.34
N SER A 53 14.99 22.44 9.96
CA SER A 53 15.19 23.42 11.03
C SER A 53 15.42 24.83 10.45
N ASN A 54 15.11 25.85 11.24
CA ASN A 54 15.44 27.26 10.96
C ASN A 54 14.80 27.86 9.69
N LEU A 55 13.57 27.44 9.33
CA LEU A 55 12.80 28.10 8.29
C LEU A 55 12.52 29.57 8.66
N THR A 56 12.75 30.47 7.72
CA THR A 56 12.55 31.92 7.92
C THR A 56 11.34 32.41 7.13
N ALA A 57 10.64 33.39 7.71
CA ALA A 57 9.61 34.13 6.99
C ALA A 57 10.24 35.12 5.99
N GLY A 58 9.48 35.54 4.99
CA GLY A 58 9.90 36.50 3.99
C GLY A 58 9.83 35.96 2.57
N LYS A 59 10.50 36.65 1.65
CA LYS A 59 10.56 36.30 0.23
C LYS A 59 11.62 35.24 -0.02
N HIS A 60 11.21 34.14 -0.64
CA HIS A 60 12.07 33.03 -1.01
C HIS A 60 12.27 33.02 -2.52
N SER A 61 13.51 33.16 -2.98
CA SER A 61 13.84 33.30 -4.41
C SER A 61 14.22 31.98 -5.10
N ALA A 62 14.39 30.91 -4.31
CA ALA A 62 14.74 29.58 -4.78
C ALA A 62 13.74 28.56 -4.23
N ASP A 63 13.80 27.35 -4.77
CA ASP A 63 13.06 26.22 -4.22
C ASP A 63 13.71 25.80 -2.89
N ASP A 64 12.94 25.82 -1.82
CA ASP A 64 13.43 25.48 -0.49
C ASP A 64 12.87 24.13 -0.04
N THR A 65 13.75 23.21 0.38
CA THR A 65 13.30 21.97 1.03
C THR A 65 12.90 22.26 2.47
N ILE A 66 11.60 22.18 2.75
CA ILE A 66 11.05 22.49 4.07
C ILE A 66 10.84 21.25 4.94
N ALA A 67 10.81 20.07 4.33
CA ALA A 67 10.74 18.80 5.03
C ALA A 67 11.20 17.65 4.13
N THR A 68 11.67 16.57 4.75
CA THR A 68 12.00 15.30 4.07
C THR A 68 11.08 14.20 4.59
N GLY A 69 10.48 13.46 3.68
CA GLY A 69 9.73 12.26 3.98
C GLY A 69 10.56 10.99 3.79
N SER A 70 10.22 9.96 4.54
CA SER A 70 10.89 8.66 4.52
C SER A 70 9.87 7.54 4.56
N ILE A 71 9.99 6.61 3.61
CA ILE A 71 9.12 5.45 3.45
C ILE A 71 9.97 4.19 3.56
N ARG A 72 9.48 3.19 4.31
CA ARG A 72 10.18 1.90 4.45
C ARG A 72 9.17 0.77 4.54
N SER A 73 9.52 -0.38 3.98
CA SER A 73 8.77 -1.61 4.21
C SER A 73 8.89 -2.11 5.66
N LEU A 74 7.85 -2.79 6.12
CA LEU A 74 7.74 -3.54 7.36
C LEU A 74 7.65 -5.05 7.13
N ASP A 75 7.37 -5.50 5.90
CA ASP A 75 7.25 -6.93 5.56
C ASP A 75 8.56 -7.58 5.12
N GLY A 76 9.66 -6.82 5.04
CA GLY A 76 10.94 -7.34 4.58
C GLY A 76 11.01 -7.57 3.08
N LEU A 77 10.07 -7.06 2.29
CA LEU A 77 10.09 -7.12 0.83
C LEU A 77 10.46 -5.77 0.21
N ALA A 78 10.96 -5.84 -1.02
CA ALA A 78 11.19 -4.69 -1.87
C ALA A 78 9.86 -4.22 -2.49
N HIS A 79 9.56 -2.94 -2.36
CA HIS A 79 8.37 -2.31 -2.94
C HIS A 79 8.75 -1.02 -3.68
N ALA A 80 7.95 -0.65 -4.67
CA ALA A 80 7.87 0.74 -5.10
C ALA A 80 6.85 1.47 -4.24
N TYR A 81 6.99 2.79 -4.10
CA TYR A 81 6.08 3.58 -3.29
C TYR A 81 5.46 4.74 -4.09
N ALA A 82 4.24 5.10 -3.72
CA ALA A 82 3.57 6.30 -4.18
C ALA A 82 3.23 7.17 -2.98
N VAL A 83 3.49 8.47 -3.07
CA VAL A 83 3.18 9.43 -2.01
C VAL A 83 2.35 10.58 -2.56
N LYS A 84 1.39 11.06 -1.77
CA LYS A 84 0.64 12.29 -2.05
C LYS A 84 0.45 13.08 -0.75
N PHE A 85 0.08 14.35 -0.87
CA PHE A 85 -0.36 15.13 0.27
C PHE A 85 -1.61 14.51 0.92
N SER A 86 -1.73 14.66 2.23
CA SER A 86 -2.89 14.15 2.97
C SER A 86 -4.19 14.83 2.52
N PRO A 87 -5.34 14.14 2.58
CA PRO A 87 -6.61 14.63 2.03
C PRO A 87 -7.17 15.87 2.76
N ASP A 88 -6.66 16.18 3.95
CA ASP A 88 -6.95 17.39 4.72
C ASP A 88 -6.25 18.64 4.17
N ILE A 89 -5.35 18.50 3.20
CA ILE A 89 -4.63 19.61 2.56
C ILE A 89 -5.25 19.93 1.20
N ASP A 90 -5.42 21.24 0.93
CA ASP A 90 -5.96 21.72 -0.34
C ASP A 90 -5.00 21.43 -1.50
N THR A 91 -5.37 20.49 -2.36
CA THR A 91 -4.63 20.10 -3.56
C THR A 91 -5.23 20.69 -4.85
N SER A 92 -6.32 21.45 -4.75
CA SER A 92 -7.07 21.97 -5.91
C SER A 92 -6.32 23.04 -6.70
N LYS A 93 -5.34 23.68 -6.07
CA LYS A 93 -4.48 24.70 -6.67
C LYS A 93 -3.17 24.13 -7.22
N GLY A 94 -2.95 22.81 -7.11
CA GLY A 94 -1.74 22.15 -7.60
C GLY A 94 -1.79 21.91 -9.11
N GLY A 95 -0.72 22.25 -9.83
CA GLY A 95 -0.59 21.91 -11.25
C GLY A 95 -0.44 20.41 -11.47
N MET A 96 -0.95 19.89 -12.60
CA MET A 96 -0.97 18.44 -12.90
C MET A 96 0.42 17.79 -13.03
N SER A 97 1.49 18.56 -13.23
CA SER A 97 2.82 18.00 -13.51
C SER A 97 3.60 17.60 -12.26
N ILE A 98 3.31 18.16 -11.08
CA ILE A 98 4.00 17.85 -9.81
C ILE A 98 2.95 17.89 -8.69
N PRO A 99 2.78 16.83 -7.86
CA PRO A 99 1.84 16.84 -6.75
C PRO A 99 2.10 18.06 -5.86
N SER A 100 1.14 18.96 -5.82
CA SER A 100 1.26 20.25 -5.16
C SER A 100 0.05 20.51 -4.28
N ALA A 101 0.25 21.27 -3.21
CA ALA A 101 -0.80 21.58 -2.25
C ALA A 101 -0.59 22.96 -1.62
N VAL A 102 -1.66 23.55 -1.11
CA VAL A 102 -1.63 24.78 -0.34
C VAL A 102 -1.94 24.48 1.12
N VAL A 103 -1.01 24.83 2.00
CA VAL A 103 -1.18 24.75 3.45
C VAL A 103 -1.50 26.13 4.01
N LYS A 104 -2.40 26.19 4.99
CA LYS A 104 -2.79 27.42 5.67
C LYS A 104 -2.05 27.57 6.99
N GLY A 105 -1.81 28.81 7.38
CA GLY A 105 -1.28 29.16 8.70
C GLY A 105 -2.25 28.75 9.80
N LYS A 106 -1.70 28.21 10.89
CA LYS A 106 -2.47 27.82 12.07
C LYS A 106 -2.99 29.02 12.84
N ASN A 107 -2.21 30.10 12.91
CA ASN A 107 -2.58 31.30 13.64
C ASN A 107 -3.42 32.25 12.79
N ASP A 108 -3.16 32.34 11.48
CA ASP A 108 -3.97 33.09 10.53
C ASP A 108 -4.19 32.30 9.22
N SER A 109 -5.44 31.91 8.97
CA SER A 109 -5.82 31.14 7.79
C SER A 109 -5.70 31.88 6.45
N SER A 110 -5.49 33.20 6.47
CA SER A 110 -5.17 33.98 5.28
C SER A 110 -3.73 33.75 4.82
N ASN A 111 -2.83 33.43 5.75
CA ASN A 111 -1.46 33.02 5.44
C ASN A 111 -1.49 31.66 4.73
N GLN A 112 -0.87 31.58 3.56
CA GLN A 112 -0.85 30.39 2.72
C GLN A 112 0.56 30.14 2.20
N VAL A 113 0.94 28.86 2.12
CA VAL A 113 2.19 28.42 1.49
C VAL A 113 1.85 27.32 0.49
N THR A 114 2.37 27.42 -0.72
CA THR A 114 2.29 26.36 -1.73
C THR A 114 3.48 25.43 -1.56
N LEU A 115 3.21 24.14 -1.53
CA LEU A 115 4.17 23.06 -1.39
C LEU A 115 4.08 22.13 -2.59
N ALA A 116 5.18 21.46 -2.90
CA ALA A 116 5.28 20.43 -3.93
C ALA A 116 6.03 19.21 -3.39
N LEU A 117 5.65 18.02 -3.85
CA LEU A 117 6.40 16.79 -3.62
C LEU A 117 7.39 16.55 -4.76
N THR A 118 8.64 16.28 -4.42
CA THR A 118 9.68 15.92 -5.39
C THR A 118 10.56 14.79 -4.88
N GLY A 119 11.34 14.17 -5.76
CA GLY A 119 12.36 13.19 -5.38
C GLY A 119 13.52 13.86 -4.64
N VAL A 120 14.22 13.09 -3.80
CA VAL A 120 15.52 13.54 -3.29
C VAL A 120 16.52 13.51 -4.44
N ILE A 121 17.47 14.46 -4.44
CA ILE A 121 18.53 14.54 -5.45
C ILE A 121 19.26 13.19 -5.56
N GLY A 122 19.30 12.64 -6.78
CA GLY A 122 19.95 11.35 -7.07
C GLY A 122 19.02 10.14 -6.98
N GLU A 123 17.77 10.31 -6.57
CA GLU A 123 16.75 9.24 -6.59
C GLU A 123 15.76 9.43 -7.75
N SER A 124 15.30 8.31 -8.33
CA SER A 124 14.28 8.34 -9.37
C SER A 124 12.90 8.61 -8.74
N ALA A 125 12.29 9.72 -9.14
CA ALA A 125 10.92 10.05 -8.78
C ALA A 125 10.13 10.55 -9.99
N VAL A 126 8.89 10.09 -10.14
CA VAL A 126 8.04 10.40 -11.29
C VAL A 126 6.66 10.83 -10.79
N PRO A 127 6.19 12.04 -11.13
CA PRO A 127 4.82 12.45 -10.86
C PRO A 127 3.85 11.69 -11.76
N LYS A 128 2.76 11.17 -11.17
CA LYS A 128 1.71 10.43 -11.88
C LYS A 128 0.39 10.54 -11.13
N ASP A 129 -0.67 10.99 -11.82
CA ASP A 129 -2.05 11.02 -11.30
C ASP A 129 -2.23 11.68 -9.92
N GLY A 130 -1.47 12.75 -9.63
CA GLY A 130 -1.48 13.43 -8.33
C GLY A 130 -0.64 12.76 -7.23
N TYR A 131 0.10 11.71 -7.58
CA TYR A 131 1.09 11.05 -6.73
C TYR A 131 2.50 11.36 -7.22
N LEU A 132 3.45 11.31 -6.30
CA LEU A 132 4.85 11.18 -6.61
C LEU A 132 5.21 9.71 -6.43
N ILE A 133 5.54 9.03 -7.53
CA ILE A 133 6.08 7.68 -7.49
C ILE A 133 7.55 7.81 -7.14
N VAL A 134 7.97 7.22 -6.03
CA VAL A 134 9.35 7.28 -5.55
C VAL A 134 9.89 5.87 -5.46
N GLY A 135 11.10 5.69 -6.00
CA GLY A 135 11.99 4.55 -5.83
C GLY A 135 11.34 3.16 -5.73
N GLN A 136 11.64 2.30 -6.70
CA GLN A 136 11.57 0.86 -6.46
C GLN A 136 12.74 0.53 -5.49
N SER A 137 12.42 0.27 -4.23
CA SER A 137 13.39 -0.16 -3.21
C SER A 137 14.17 -1.35 -3.78
N SER A 138 15.47 -1.20 -3.98
CA SER A 138 16.29 -2.22 -4.65
C SER A 138 16.63 -3.40 -3.73
N ALA A 139 16.52 -3.17 -2.42
CA ALA A 139 16.73 -4.14 -1.36
C ALA A 139 15.61 -4.12 -0.32
N ALA A 140 15.30 -5.28 0.23
CA ALA A 140 14.40 -5.44 1.38
C ALA A 140 14.73 -4.45 2.51
N ASN A 141 13.71 -3.75 3.02
CA ASN A 141 13.81 -2.78 4.13
C ASN A 141 14.62 -1.49 3.86
N GLU A 142 14.94 -1.18 2.60
CA GLU A 142 15.57 0.10 2.27
C GLU A 142 14.60 1.27 2.54
N THR A 143 15.13 2.37 3.08
CA THR A 143 14.35 3.59 3.29
C THR A 143 14.43 4.45 2.04
N VAL A 144 13.31 4.66 1.37
CA VAL A 144 13.16 5.56 0.23
C VAL A 144 12.77 6.94 0.74
N LYS A 145 13.31 8.00 0.13
CA LYS A 145 13.05 9.37 0.58
C LYS A 145 12.38 10.21 -0.50
N TYR A 146 11.67 11.23 -0.03
CA TYR A 146 11.11 12.28 -0.89
C TYR A 146 11.23 13.63 -0.20
N SER A 147 11.21 14.70 -0.97
CA SER A 147 11.29 16.07 -0.45
C SER A 147 9.93 16.75 -0.57
N ILE A 148 9.61 17.54 0.46
CA ILE A 148 8.54 18.54 0.43
C ILE A 148 9.23 19.88 0.24
N VAL A 149 8.96 20.50 -0.90
CA VAL A 149 9.60 21.73 -1.34
C VAL A 149 8.58 22.86 -1.35
N MET A 150 9.02 24.03 -0.95
CA MET A 150 8.33 25.29 -1.21
C MET A 150 8.90 25.87 -2.52
N PRO A 151 8.10 25.95 -3.60
CA PRO A 151 8.57 26.54 -4.85
C PRO A 151 9.02 28.00 -4.71
N ALA A 152 9.99 28.40 -5.52
CA ALA A 152 10.54 29.74 -5.61
C ALA A 152 9.48 30.82 -5.88
N GLY A 153 9.77 32.05 -5.44
CA GLY A 153 8.98 33.24 -5.74
C GLY A 153 7.84 33.51 -4.76
N GLN A 154 7.70 32.68 -3.72
CA GLN A 154 6.69 32.86 -2.67
C GLN A 154 7.18 33.81 -1.58
N THR A 155 6.26 34.57 -1.01
CA THR A 155 6.48 35.33 0.22
C THR A 155 5.70 34.66 1.33
N VAL A 156 6.38 34.19 2.36
CA VAL A 156 5.80 33.44 3.47
C VAL A 156 5.71 34.30 4.72
N ALA A 157 4.52 34.41 5.30
CA ALA A 157 4.32 35.07 6.58
C ALA A 157 4.81 34.19 7.74
N ALA A 158 5.23 34.83 8.83
CA ALA A 158 5.58 34.12 10.06
C ALA A 158 4.32 33.48 10.66
N ASP A 159 4.23 32.16 10.56
CA ASP A 159 3.13 31.34 11.09
C ASP A 159 3.61 29.90 11.28
N THR A 160 2.75 29.04 11.82
CA THR A 160 2.94 27.59 11.86
C THR A 160 2.11 26.95 10.76
N TYR A 161 2.74 26.17 9.89
CA TYR A 161 2.08 25.47 8.80
C TYR A 161 2.20 23.96 9.03
N THR A 162 1.08 23.26 9.02
CA THR A 162 1.05 21.80 9.17
C THR A 162 1.06 21.14 7.80
N VAL A 163 2.00 20.22 7.60
CA VAL A 163 2.10 19.39 6.40
C VAL A 163 1.91 17.92 6.77
N GLY A 164 1.23 17.20 5.90
CA GLY A 164 0.94 15.78 6.03
C GLY A 164 0.99 15.12 4.66
N THR A 165 1.42 13.86 4.65
CA THR A 165 1.42 13.02 3.45
C THR A 165 0.89 11.64 3.76
N VAL A 166 0.40 10.96 2.73
CA VAL A 166 0.03 9.56 2.79
C VAL A 166 0.85 8.80 1.75
N ALA A 167 1.45 7.70 2.17
CA ALA A 167 2.21 6.80 1.31
C ALA A 167 1.45 5.49 1.07
N TYR A 168 1.73 4.87 -0.07
CA TYR A 168 1.17 3.61 -0.51
C TYR A 168 2.27 2.76 -1.13
N THR A 169 2.12 1.44 -1.08
CA THR A 169 2.85 0.57 -2.01
C THR A 169 2.32 0.80 -3.43
N TYR A 170 3.21 0.80 -4.41
CA TYR A 170 2.90 1.04 -5.81
C TYR A 170 3.23 -0.20 -6.64
N THR A 171 2.27 -0.63 -7.45
CA THR A 171 2.43 -1.68 -8.46
C THR A 171 2.05 -1.07 -9.81
N ALA A 172 2.88 -1.32 -10.83
CA ALA A 172 2.71 -0.80 -12.18
C ALA A 172 1.81 -1.70 -13.01
#